data_AF-A0A7J9KM52-F1
#
_entry.id   AF-A0A7J9KM52-F1
#
_cell.length_a   1.000
_cell.length_b   1.000
_cell.length_c   1.000
_cell.angle_alpha   90.00
_cell.angle_beta   90.00
_cell.angle_gamma   90.00
#
_symmetry.space_group_name_H-M   'P 1'
#
loop_
_entity.id
_entity.type
_entity.pdbx_description
1 polymer ?
#
loop_
_entity_poly.entity_id
_entity_poly.type
_entity_poly.pdbx_seq_one_letter_code
_entity_poly.pdbx_strand_id
1 'polypeptide(L)'
;MAADSFLMPPCRKIRICKAKREPNLNHSDSSSGVEPQDADYSYVPQLYDELENLILARFPLSEYWKLYLLNKHFLQFLKSGELFKIRRQIGFKESSIFMSASGGNSWWAFDRLFKCCRKLPELPSRDVSFIGGDRESLCAGSHLIVAGWETTDGYVVWRFELETSKWIKGPFMIDPRCLFASATCGTFGFVAGGIGMGLIGAKVLNSAEKYNPETKSWESLRCMNKPRKFCSGCFMDNKFYVIGGKDENNNELTCGEAYNQDNNKWELIPDMLKDDDNQVATQQSPPLLAVVNNELYSLKTSSNELMVYIKNSNTWKKLGAAPVRADLHQGWGVAFKSLGNELLVIGFSSSISSGNDNGKGMTIYTCKPEPESKELQWRCIEGYKDRLNFFLLNCCVMVA
;
A
#
# COMPACT_ATOMS: atom_id res chain seq x y z
N MET A 1 11.38 1.23 -48.06
CA MET A 1 9.95 1.44 -48.38
C MET A 1 9.23 0.18 -47.91
N ALA A 2 8.34 0.15 -46.92
CA ALA A 2 7.37 1.13 -46.46
C ALA A 2 7.36 1.23 -44.93
N ALA A 3 6.93 2.38 -44.42
CA ALA A 3 6.64 2.61 -43.01
C ALA A 3 5.13 2.46 -42.83
N ASP A 4 4.69 1.49 -42.02
CA ASP A 4 3.29 1.35 -41.65
C ASP A 4 3.00 2.20 -40.40
N SER A 5 2.17 3.21 -40.61
CA SER A 5 1.66 4.14 -39.63
C SER A 5 0.64 3.45 -38.70
N PHE A 6 1.01 3.24 -37.44
CA PHE A 6 0.05 2.93 -36.37
C PHE A 6 -0.75 4.19 -36.02
N LEU A 7 -1.94 4.31 -36.60
CA LEU A 7 -2.95 5.29 -36.22
C LEU A 7 -3.51 4.92 -34.82
N MET A 8 -3.25 5.76 -33.83
CA MET A 8 -3.97 5.73 -32.56
C MET A 8 -5.48 5.97 -32.80
N PRO A 9 -6.38 5.27 -32.09
CA PRO A 9 -7.80 5.57 -32.16
C PRO A 9 -8.08 6.96 -31.56
N PRO A 10 -9.09 7.69 -32.07
CA PRO A 10 -9.38 9.05 -31.61
C PRO A 10 -9.80 9.05 -30.13
N CYS A 11 -9.21 9.98 -29.37
CA CYS A 11 -9.59 10.30 -27.99
C CYS A 11 -11.11 10.40 -27.87
N ARG A 12 -11.73 9.51 -27.09
CA ARG A 12 -13.13 9.66 -26.69
C ARG A 12 -13.26 10.98 -25.94
N LYS A 13 -14.13 11.87 -26.43
CA LYS A 13 -14.49 13.12 -25.75
C LYS A 13 -14.94 12.81 -24.33
N ILE A 14 -14.24 13.41 -23.38
CA ILE A 14 -14.52 13.36 -21.95
C ILE A 14 -15.90 14.00 -21.72
N ARG A 15 -16.87 13.22 -21.25
CA ARG A 15 -18.11 13.75 -20.67
C ARG A 15 -18.02 13.59 -19.16
N ILE A 16 -17.47 14.60 -18.50
CA ILE A 16 -17.63 14.78 -17.05
C ILE A 16 -18.93 15.57 -16.85
N CYS A 17 -19.79 15.10 -15.95
CA CYS A 17 -21.04 15.77 -15.62
C CYS A 17 -20.78 17.22 -15.22
N LYS A 18 -21.38 18.17 -15.94
CA LYS A 18 -21.39 19.58 -15.54
C LYS A 18 -22.01 19.68 -14.16
N ALA A 19 -21.24 20.08 -13.15
CA ALA A 19 -21.81 20.70 -11.98
C ALA A 19 -22.47 22.01 -12.47
N LYS A 20 -23.80 22.04 -12.51
CA LYS A 20 -24.52 23.29 -12.79
C LYS A 20 -24.24 24.25 -11.64
N ARG A 21 -23.47 25.31 -11.89
CA ARG A 21 -23.60 26.55 -11.12
C ARG A 21 -24.95 27.14 -11.48
N GLU A 22 -25.87 27.18 -10.53
CA GLU A 22 -27.00 28.09 -10.65
C GLU A 22 -26.46 29.53 -10.62
N PRO A 23 -26.84 30.39 -11.57
CA PRO A 23 -26.49 31.80 -11.48
C PRO A 23 -27.24 32.38 -10.28
N ASN A 24 -26.51 32.97 -9.33
CA ASN A 24 -27.09 33.77 -8.26
C ASN A 24 -27.89 34.91 -8.87
N LEU A 25 -29.21 34.72 -9.00
CA LEU A 25 -30.15 35.77 -9.30
C LEU A 25 -30.62 36.40 -7.98
N ASN A 26 -30.30 37.69 -7.84
CA ASN A 26 -30.93 38.69 -6.99
C ASN A 26 -30.67 38.62 -5.47
N HIS A 27 -29.71 39.42 -5.01
CA HIS A 27 -29.86 40.16 -3.76
C HIS A 27 -29.93 41.66 -4.09
N SER A 28 -31.15 42.19 -4.08
CA SER A 28 -31.38 43.62 -3.93
C SER A 28 -31.30 43.94 -2.43
N ASP A 29 -30.12 44.28 -1.94
CA ASP A 29 -29.97 44.92 -0.64
C ASP A 29 -29.14 46.18 -0.78
N SER A 30 -29.84 47.30 -0.66
CA SER A 30 -29.28 48.63 -0.50
C SER A 30 -28.57 48.71 0.86
N SER A 31 -27.25 48.62 0.87
CA SER A 31 -26.43 49.06 1.99
C SER A 31 -25.12 49.63 1.46
N SER A 32 -24.99 50.95 1.57
CA SER A 32 -23.79 51.71 1.27
C SER A 32 -22.69 51.37 2.28
N GLY A 33 -21.96 50.28 2.03
CA GLY A 33 -20.71 49.93 2.68
C GLY A 33 -19.63 49.85 1.63
N VAL A 34 -18.60 50.69 1.74
CA VAL A 34 -17.44 50.70 0.86
C VAL A 34 -16.77 49.32 0.91
N GLU A 35 -16.87 48.55 -0.16
CA GLU A 35 -16.10 47.31 -0.31
C GLU A 35 -14.60 47.64 -0.36
N PRO A 36 -13.72 46.82 0.26
CA PRO A 36 -12.28 47.03 0.16
C PRO A 36 -11.85 46.90 -1.32
N GLN A 37 -11.39 48.00 -1.91
CA GLN A 37 -10.96 48.09 -3.32
C GLN A 37 -9.59 47.45 -3.61
N ASP A 38 -8.91 46.88 -2.60
CA ASP A 38 -7.50 46.50 -2.72
C ASP A 38 -7.25 45.18 -3.46
N ALA A 39 -8.29 44.51 -3.96
CA ALA A 39 -8.14 43.33 -4.80
C ALA A 39 -9.33 43.13 -5.75
N ASP A 40 -9.40 43.96 -6.80
CA ASP A 40 -10.31 43.72 -7.92
C ASP A 40 -9.80 42.52 -8.75
N TYR A 41 -10.26 41.32 -8.42
CA TYR A 41 -9.96 40.09 -9.15
C TYR A 41 -10.76 39.95 -10.47
N SER A 42 -11.54 40.97 -10.88
CA SER A 42 -12.36 40.92 -12.10
C SER A 42 -11.56 40.74 -13.40
N TYR A 43 -10.24 41.01 -13.35
CA TYR A 43 -9.33 40.89 -14.49
C TYR A 43 -8.51 39.60 -14.55
N VAL A 44 -8.63 38.70 -13.56
CA VAL A 44 -7.98 37.39 -13.63
C VAL A 44 -8.87 36.49 -14.50
N PRO A 45 -8.42 36.04 -15.69
CA PRO A 45 -9.20 35.11 -16.47
C PRO A 45 -9.48 33.87 -15.63
N GLN A 46 -10.75 33.61 -15.32
CA GLN A 46 -11.12 32.37 -14.65
C GLN A 46 -10.71 31.22 -15.57
N LEU A 47 -9.77 30.39 -15.09
CA LEU A 47 -9.44 29.16 -15.78
C LEU A 47 -10.73 28.36 -15.96
N TYR A 48 -10.88 27.69 -17.10
CA TYR A 48 -11.97 26.76 -17.28
C TYR A 48 -11.89 25.71 -16.16
N ASP A 49 -13.00 25.41 -15.47
CA ASP A 49 -13.03 24.48 -14.32
C ASP A 49 -12.30 23.15 -14.62
N GLU A 50 -12.38 22.69 -15.87
CA GLU A 50 -11.67 21.48 -16.34
C GLU A 50 -10.14 21.63 -16.29
N LEU A 51 -9.60 22.76 -16.74
CA LEU A 51 -8.16 23.03 -16.73
C LEU A 51 -7.65 23.21 -15.30
N GLU A 52 -8.41 23.91 -14.45
CA GLU A 52 -8.10 24.06 -13.03
C GLU A 52 -8.01 22.68 -12.35
N ASN A 53 -9.00 21.83 -12.54
CA ASN A 53 -9.04 20.48 -11.99
C ASN A 53 -7.85 19.62 -12.46
N LEU A 54 -7.43 19.76 -13.73
CA LEU A 54 -6.26 19.08 -14.28
C LEU A 54 -4.94 19.59 -13.67
N ILE A 55 -4.84 20.88 -13.36
CA ILE A 55 -3.67 21.47 -12.70
C ILE A 55 -3.60 20.96 -11.26
N LEU A 56 -4.71 21.07 -10.51
CA LEU A 56 -4.79 20.61 -9.13
C LEU A 56 -4.50 19.11 -9.01
N ALA A 57 -4.98 18.29 -9.95
CA ALA A 57 -4.72 16.86 -9.98
C ALA A 57 -3.23 16.53 -10.09
N ARG A 58 -2.39 17.42 -10.62
CA ARG A 58 -0.92 17.25 -10.72
C ARG A 58 -0.16 17.88 -9.56
N PHE A 59 -0.85 18.55 -8.65
CA PHE A 59 -0.24 19.10 -7.45
C PHE A 59 0.25 17.95 -6.54
N PRO A 60 1.36 18.09 -5.81
CA PRO A 60 1.86 17.03 -4.92
C PRO A 60 0.90 16.76 -3.76
N LEU A 61 0.62 15.50 -3.44
CA LEU A 61 -0.30 15.14 -2.36
C LEU A 61 0.17 15.65 -0.99
N SER A 62 1.48 15.72 -0.78
CA SER A 62 2.09 16.29 0.42
C SER A 62 1.75 17.76 0.66
N GLU A 63 1.31 18.47 -0.39
CA GLU A 63 1.02 19.90 -0.37
C GLU A 63 -0.48 20.22 -0.48
N TYR A 64 -1.35 19.21 -0.63
CA TYR A 64 -2.81 19.40 -0.71
C TYR A 64 -3.39 20.15 0.48
N TRP A 65 -2.73 20.09 1.64
CA TRP A 65 -3.20 20.82 2.82
C TRP A 65 -3.20 22.34 2.62
N LYS A 66 -2.32 22.87 1.77
CA LYS A 66 -2.30 24.29 1.40
C LYS A 66 -3.57 24.68 0.65
N LEU A 67 -4.09 23.77 -0.18
CA LEU A 67 -5.32 23.99 -0.95
C LEU A 67 -6.57 24.04 -0.06
N TYR A 68 -6.58 23.34 1.10
CA TYR A 68 -7.68 23.44 2.08
C TYR A 68 -7.85 24.85 2.65
N LEU A 69 -6.80 25.67 2.62
CA LEU A 69 -6.80 27.02 3.20
C LEU A 69 -7.23 28.11 2.20
N LEU A 70 -7.37 27.78 0.91
CA LEU A 70 -7.66 28.76 -0.12
C LEU A 70 -9.12 29.26 -0.08
N ASN A 71 -10.09 28.35 -0.22
CA ASN A 71 -11.51 28.68 -0.10
C ASN A 71 -12.38 27.42 0.16
N LYS A 72 -13.67 27.62 0.46
CA LYS A 72 -14.64 26.54 0.71
C LYS A 72 -14.84 25.61 -0.48
N HIS A 73 -14.71 26.13 -1.71
CA HIS A 73 -14.85 25.35 -2.94
C HIS A 73 -13.71 24.32 -3.07
N PHE A 74 -12.44 24.74 -2.96
CA PHE A 74 -11.29 23.81 -2.95
C PHE A 74 -11.39 22.79 -1.83
N LEU A 75 -11.81 23.22 -0.63
CA LEU A 75 -12.01 22.32 0.50
C LEU A 75 -13.04 21.22 0.20
N GLN A 76 -14.19 21.59 -0.39
CA GLN A 76 -15.23 20.63 -0.75
C GLN A 76 -14.79 19.73 -1.90
N PHE A 77 -14.08 20.29 -2.89
CA PHE A 77 -13.57 19.54 -4.03
C PHE A 77 -12.53 18.50 -3.63
N LEU A 78 -11.57 18.83 -2.75
CA LEU A 78 -10.60 17.88 -2.21
C LEU A 78 -11.28 16.75 -1.40
N LYS A 79 -12.28 17.10 -0.59
CA LYS A 79 -13.04 16.12 0.21
C LYS A 79 -13.94 15.21 -0.62
N SER A 80 -14.26 15.58 -1.85
CA SER A 80 -15.11 14.77 -2.73
C SER A 80 -14.41 13.53 -3.28
N GLY A 81 -13.07 13.52 -3.30
CA GLY A 81 -12.27 12.48 -3.94
C GLY A 81 -12.21 12.56 -5.46
N GLU A 82 -12.89 13.53 -6.10
CA GLU A 82 -12.87 13.71 -7.55
C GLU A 82 -11.46 13.91 -8.11
N LEU A 83 -10.56 14.56 -7.35
CA LEU A 83 -9.16 14.70 -7.75
C LEU A 83 -8.44 13.36 -7.90
N PHE A 84 -8.68 12.39 -7.03
CA PHE A 84 -8.12 11.04 -7.19
C PHE A 84 -8.72 10.34 -8.41
N LYS A 85 -10.01 10.57 -8.72
CA LYS A 85 -10.61 10.06 -9.96
C LYS A 85 -9.96 10.65 -11.20
N ILE A 86 -9.74 11.97 -11.22
CA ILE A 86 -9.08 12.68 -12.32
C ILE A 86 -7.64 12.18 -12.49
N ARG A 87 -6.87 12.06 -11.40
CA ARG A 87 -5.50 11.52 -11.42
C ARG A 87 -5.42 10.15 -12.07
N ARG A 88 -6.36 9.26 -11.71
CA ARG A 88 -6.49 7.94 -12.35
C ARG A 88 -6.79 8.05 -13.84
N GLN A 89 -7.70 8.93 -14.24
CA GLN A 89 -8.06 9.11 -15.66
C GLN A 89 -6.88 9.63 -16.50
N ILE A 90 -6.06 10.53 -15.96
CA ILE A 90 -4.88 11.08 -16.65
C ILE A 90 -3.63 10.20 -16.48
N GLY A 91 -3.72 9.10 -15.71
CA GLY A 91 -2.61 8.21 -15.43
C GLY A 91 -1.51 8.80 -14.53
N PHE A 92 -1.81 9.87 -13.78
CA PHE A 92 -0.86 10.48 -12.85
C PHE A 92 -0.81 9.66 -11.57
N LYS A 93 0.34 9.04 -11.31
CA LYS A 93 0.56 8.13 -10.18
C LYS A 93 1.56 8.73 -9.21
N GLU A 94 1.17 8.88 -7.95
CA GLU A 94 2.08 9.28 -6.87
C GLU A 94 2.05 8.24 -5.77
N SER A 95 3.24 7.90 -5.26
CA SER A 95 3.38 6.92 -4.20
C SER A 95 3.52 7.61 -2.85
N SER A 96 2.78 7.11 -1.86
CA SER A 96 2.88 7.51 -0.46
C SER A 96 3.17 6.29 0.40
N ILE A 97 4.04 6.45 1.38
CA ILE A 97 4.41 5.38 2.31
C ILE A 97 3.71 5.64 3.64
N PHE A 98 3.00 4.65 4.15
CA PHE A 98 2.33 4.69 5.44
C PHE A 98 3.05 3.76 6.40
N MET A 99 3.47 4.27 7.54
CA MET A 99 4.20 3.51 8.56
C MET A 99 3.51 3.61 9.92
N SER A 100 3.48 2.48 10.63
CA SER A 100 3.13 2.43 12.05
C SER A 100 4.25 1.76 12.83
N ALA A 101 4.60 2.40 13.94
CA ALA A 101 5.73 2.10 14.80
C ALA A 101 5.28 1.50 16.14
N SER A 102 6.16 0.74 16.78
CA SER A 102 5.99 0.36 18.18
C SER A 102 5.87 1.59 19.07
N GLY A 103 4.96 1.55 20.06
CA GLY A 103 4.79 2.62 21.04
C GLY A 103 3.57 3.53 20.84
N GLY A 104 2.64 3.20 19.93
CA GLY A 104 1.35 3.87 19.88
C GLY A 104 0.44 3.46 18.73
N ASN A 105 -0.76 4.02 18.69
CA ASN A 105 -1.75 3.81 17.63
C ASN A 105 -1.66 4.85 16.49
N SER A 106 -0.47 5.41 16.32
CA SER A 106 -0.20 6.48 15.37
C SER A 106 0.31 5.93 14.04
N TRP A 107 -0.12 6.59 12.97
CA TRP A 107 0.34 6.33 11.61
C TRP A 107 0.98 7.58 11.04
N TRP A 108 2.02 7.39 10.25
CA TRP A 108 2.73 8.45 9.55
C TRP A 108 2.67 8.20 8.06
N ALA A 109 2.33 9.24 7.29
CA ALA A 109 2.39 9.24 5.85
C ALA A 109 3.64 10.00 5.38
N PHE A 110 4.36 9.44 4.42
CA PHE A 110 5.55 10.00 3.80
C PHE A 110 5.33 10.10 2.29
N ASP A 111 5.88 11.15 1.69
CA ASP A 111 5.99 11.20 0.24
C ASP A 111 7.01 10.16 -0.26
N ARG A 112 6.99 9.88 -1.56
CA ARG A 112 7.90 8.90 -2.20
C ARG A 112 9.37 9.11 -1.85
N LEU A 113 9.82 10.36 -1.75
CA LEU A 113 11.21 10.71 -1.51
C LEU A 113 11.55 10.87 -0.02
N PHE A 114 10.57 10.66 0.88
CA PHE A 114 10.69 10.90 2.32
C PHE A 114 11.20 12.32 2.63
N LYS A 115 10.84 13.32 1.84
CA LYS A 115 11.14 14.73 2.14
C LYS A 115 10.08 15.37 3.03
N CYS A 116 8.86 14.86 2.97
CA CYS A 116 7.73 15.33 3.74
C CYS A 116 7.12 14.17 4.52
N CYS A 117 6.73 14.43 5.76
CA CYS A 117 5.99 13.48 6.56
C CYS A 117 4.83 14.16 7.29
N ARG A 118 3.76 13.41 7.51
CA ARG A 118 2.57 13.89 8.22
C ARG A 118 2.07 12.80 9.15
N LYS A 119 1.85 13.15 10.42
CA LYS A 119 1.12 12.30 11.36
C LYS A 119 -0.35 12.26 10.94
N LEU A 120 -0.89 11.07 10.73
CA LEU A 120 -2.32 10.87 10.53
C LEU A 120 -3.08 11.08 11.84
N PRO A 121 -4.40 11.36 11.79
CA PRO A 121 -5.25 11.24 12.97
C PRO A 121 -5.05 9.89 13.65
N GLU A 122 -5.17 9.87 14.97
CA GLU A 122 -4.99 8.64 15.72
C GLU A 122 -6.10 7.64 15.38
N LEU A 123 -5.72 6.37 15.23
CA LEU A 123 -6.68 5.32 14.97
C LEU A 123 -7.59 5.18 16.21
N PRO A 124 -8.94 5.20 16.07
CA PRO A 124 -9.84 5.36 17.23
C PRO A 124 -9.92 4.17 18.20
N SER A 125 -9.51 2.97 17.78
CA SER A 125 -9.48 1.79 18.65
C SER A 125 -8.64 2.06 19.91
N ARG A 126 -9.23 1.78 21.07
CA ARG A 126 -8.59 1.84 22.39
C ARG A 126 -8.34 0.43 22.97
N ASP A 127 -8.67 -0.60 22.20
CA ASP A 127 -8.54 -1.97 22.63
C ASP A 127 -7.06 -2.37 22.69
N VAL A 128 -6.63 -2.89 23.84
CA VAL A 128 -5.23 -3.25 24.08
C VAL A 128 -4.80 -4.42 23.17
N SER A 129 -5.71 -5.35 22.87
CA SER A 129 -5.43 -6.46 21.95
C SER A 129 -5.25 -5.97 20.52
N PHE A 130 -5.93 -4.89 20.12
CA PHE A 130 -5.74 -4.31 18.79
C PHE A 130 -4.43 -3.51 18.71
N ILE A 131 -4.15 -2.70 19.73
CA ILE A 131 -2.97 -1.83 19.74
C ILE A 131 -1.68 -2.63 19.90
N GLY A 132 -1.69 -3.64 20.79
CA GLY A 132 -0.53 -4.48 21.10
C GLY A 132 -0.43 -5.75 20.25
N GLY A 133 -1.50 -6.11 19.53
CA GLY A 133 -1.52 -7.28 18.66
C GLY A 133 -0.88 -7.04 17.30
N ASP A 134 -0.66 -8.14 16.59
CA ASP A 134 -0.27 -8.07 15.18
C ASP A 134 -1.43 -7.51 14.35
N ARG A 135 -1.09 -6.70 13.35
CA ARG A 135 -2.05 -6.02 12.48
C ARG A 135 -1.57 -6.17 11.06
N GLU A 136 -2.48 -6.45 10.14
CA GLU A 136 -2.18 -6.43 8.72
C GLU A 136 -2.64 -5.11 8.14
N SER A 137 -1.89 -4.60 7.16
CA SER A 137 -2.31 -3.43 6.41
C SER A 137 -2.19 -3.64 4.91
N LEU A 138 -3.10 -3.00 4.17
CA LEU A 138 -3.08 -2.91 2.72
C LEU A 138 -3.66 -1.58 2.24
N CYS A 139 -3.38 -1.22 1.00
CA CYS A 139 -3.97 -0.06 0.34
C CYS A 139 -4.98 -0.50 -0.73
N ALA A 140 -6.04 0.28 -0.92
CA ALA A 140 -7.00 0.10 -2.00
C ALA A 140 -7.49 1.47 -2.48
N GLY A 141 -6.99 1.92 -3.63
CA GLY A 141 -7.22 3.28 -4.10
C GLY A 141 -6.64 4.28 -3.11
N SER A 142 -7.46 5.19 -2.61
CA SER A 142 -7.13 6.21 -1.61
C SER A 142 -7.38 5.77 -0.16
N HIS A 143 -7.70 4.48 0.06
CA HIS A 143 -7.98 3.92 1.37
C HIS A 143 -6.78 3.14 1.91
N LEU A 144 -6.34 3.46 3.12
CA LEU A 144 -5.45 2.60 3.91
C LEU A 144 -6.33 1.73 4.81
N ILE A 145 -6.15 0.41 4.73
CA ILE A 145 -6.92 -0.59 5.47
C ILE A 145 -5.99 -1.23 6.49
N VAL A 146 -6.43 -1.31 7.74
CA VAL A 146 -5.72 -1.96 8.85
C VAL A 146 -6.66 -2.97 9.48
N ALA A 147 -6.31 -4.25 9.39
CA ALA A 147 -7.03 -5.35 10.01
C ALA A 147 -6.34 -5.77 11.30
N GLY A 148 -7.12 -6.26 12.26
CA GLY A 148 -6.60 -6.75 13.54
C GLY A 148 -7.70 -7.32 14.41
N TRP A 149 -7.38 -7.55 15.68
CA TRP A 149 -8.30 -8.14 16.66
C TRP A 149 -8.62 -7.18 17.79
N GLU A 150 -9.90 -6.99 18.09
CA GLU A 150 -10.41 -6.31 19.29
C GLU A 150 -11.10 -7.33 20.19
N THR A 151 -10.98 -7.16 21.51
CA THR A 151 -11.58 -8.06 22.50
C THR A 151 -13.10 -8.04 22.43
N THR A 152 -13.70 -6.88 22.13
CA THR A 152 -15.16 -6.72 22.11
C THR A 152 -15.79 -7.17 20.80
N ASP A 153 -15.12 -6.91 19.67
CA ASP A 153 -15.70 -7.01 18.33
C ASP A 153 -15.07 -8.14 17.50
N GLY A 154 -14.06 -8.82 18.04
CA GLY A 154 -13.28 -9.84 17.35
C GLY A 154 -12.43 -9.25 16.24
N TYR A 155 -12.41 -9.89 15.06
CA TYR A 155 -11.68 -9.38 13.90
C TYR A 155 -12.35 -8.11 13.35
N VAL A 156 -11.58 -7.02 13.33
CA VAL A 156 -12.05 -5.71 12.87
C VAL A 156 -11.19 -5.19 11.72
N VAL A 157 -11.78 -4.28 10.96
CA VAL A 157 -11.08 -3.50 9.94
C VAL A 157 -11.24 -2.02 10.27
N TRP A 158 -10.15 -1.28 10.25
CA TRP A 158 -10.12 0.17 10.29
C TRP A 158 -9.65 0.70 8.94
N ARG A 159 -10.41 1.64 8.38
CA ARG A 159 -10.13 2.25 7.10
C ARG A 159 -9.86 3.73 7.28
N PHE A 160 -8.68 4.18 6.84
CA PHE A 160 -8.37 5.59 6.71
C PHE A 160 -8.67 6.06 5.28
N GLU A 161 -9.50 7.08 5.14
CA GLU A 161 -9.82 7.72 3.85
C GLU A 161 -8.98 9.00 3.69
N LEU A 162 -8.16 9.09 2.63
CA LEU A 162 -7.30 10.25 2.39
C LEU A 162 -8.10 11.55 2.17
N GLU A 163 -9.21 11.45 1.45
CA GLU A 163 -10.09 12.57 1.06
C GLU A 163 -10.60 13.32 2.27
N THR A 164 -11.06 12.56 3.27
CA THR A 164 -11.65 13.13 4.48
C THR A 164 -10.65 13.24 5.62
N SER A 165 -9.50 12.59 5.49
CA SER A 165 -8.49 12.43 6.55
C SER A 165 -9.14 11.90 7.83
N LYS A 166 -9.90 10.81 7.72
CA LYS A 166 -10.60 10.19 8.86
C LYS A 166 -10.45 8.67 8.86
N TRP A 167 -10.37 8.12 10.07
CA TRP A 167 -10.54 6.70 10.31
C TRP A 167 -12.02 6.36 10.46
N ILE A 168 -12.42 5.29 9.81
CA ILE A 168 -13.77 4.73 9.85
C ILE A 168 -13.65 3.24 10.13
N LYS A 169 -14.48 2.72 11.04
CA LYS A 169 -14.53 1.28 11.30
C LYS A 169 -15.29 0.59 10.15
N GLY A 170 -14.71 -0.45 9.60
CA GLY A 170 -15.28 -1.29 8.55
C GLY A 170 -14.98 -0.86 7.09
N PRO A 171 -15.56 -1.58 6.11
CA PRO A 171 -16.44 -2.73 6.27
C PRO A 171 -15.72 -3.98 6.80
N PHE A 172 -16.45 -4.84 7.49
CA PHE A 172 -15.97 -6.17 7.84
C PHE A 172 -15.73 -7.01 6.59
N MET A 173 -14.66 -7.80 6.59
CA MET A 173 -14.48 -8.86 5.61
C MET A 173 -15.61 -9.88 5.74
N ILE A 174 -15.93 -10.56 4.64
CA ILE A 174 -16.98 -11.60 4.58
C ILE A 174 -16.60 -12.76 5.49
N ASP A 175 -15.36 -13.24 5.43
CA ASP A 175 -14.78 -14.03 6.52
C ASP A 175 -13.73 -13.17 7.25
N PRO A 176 -14.06 -12.63 8.44
CA PRO A 176 -13.12 -11.85 9.24
C PRO A 176 -11.87 -12.66 9.62
N ARG A 177 -10.69 -12.04 9.47
CA ARG A 177 -9.39 -12.71 9.52
C ARG A 177 -8.24 -11.78 9.90
N CYS A 178 -7.15 -12.37 10.39
CA CYS A 178 -5.80 -11.79 10.44
C CYS A 178 -4.78 -12.75 9.77
N LEU A 179 -3.51 -12.38 9.74
CA LEU A 179 -2.37 -13.18 9.24
C LEU A 179 -2.54 -13.68 7.80
N PHE A 180 -3.27 -12.90 6.99
CA PHE A 180 -3.60 -13.18 5.60
C PHE A 180 -2.60 -12.54 4.64
N ALA A 181 -2.52 -13.09 3.43
CA ALA A 181 -1.82 -12.46 2.32
C ALA A 181 -2.65 -11.29 1.78
N SER A 182 -2.02 -10.19 1.41
CA SER A 182 -2.68 -9.05 0.77
C SER A 182 -1.89 -8.50 -0.40
N ALA A 183 -2.59 -7.93 -1.38
CA ALA A 183 -2.00 -7.22 -2.51
C ALA A 183 -2.97 -6.19 -3.10
N THR A 184 -2.43 -5.21 -3.84
CA THR A 184 -3.23 -4.17 -4.50
C THR A 184 -3.12 -4.31 -6.02
N CYS A 185 -4.25 -4.27 -6.72
CA CYS A 185 -4.29 -4.20 -8.19
C CYS A 185 -5.22 -3.07 -8.64
N GLY A 186 -4.65 -2.08 -9.33
CA GLY A 186 -5.36 -0.84 -9.63
C GLY A 186 -5.83 -0.17 -8.34
N THR A 187 -7.14 0.04 -8.22
CA THR A 187 -7.76 0.60 -7.00
C THR A 187 -8.22 -0.47 -6.01
N PHE A 188 -8.19 -1.75 -6.37
CA PHE A 188 -8.76 -2.81 -5.54
C PHE A 188 -7.72 -3.40 -4.60
N GLY A 189 -8.15 -3.74 -3.38
CA GLY A 189 -7.37 -4.53 -2.43
C GLY A 189 -7.80 -5.98 -2.49
N PHE A 190 -6.86 -6.91 -2.39
CA PHE A 190 -7.11 -8.35 -2.38
C PHE A 190 -6.54 -8.94 -1.10
N VAL A 191 -7.27 -9.88 -0.51
CA VAL A 191 -6.83 -10.65 0.65
C VAL A 191 -7.12 -12.13 0.45
N ALA A 192 -6.27 -13.00 0.99
CA ALA A 192 -6.48 -14.44 0.93
C ALA A 192 -5.80 -15.17 2.09
N GLY A 193 -6.44 -16.26 2.52
CA GLY A 193 -5.93 -17.07 3.61
C GLY A 193 -6.14 -16.41 4.97
N GLY A 194 -5.20 -16.62 5.89
CA GLY A 194 -5.23 -16.09 7.24
C GLY A 194 -5.91 -16.99 8.26
N ILE A 195 -6.08 -16.46 9.46
CA ILE A 195 -6.78 -17.09 10.56
C ILE A 195 -8.06 -16.31 10.82
N GLY A 196 -9.20 -17.00 10.77
CA GLY A 196 -10.48 -16.47 11.18
C GLY A 196 -11.10 -17.29 12.31
N MET A 197 -12.35 -17.01 12.63
CA MET A 197 -13.12 -17.76 13.63
C MET A 197 -13.90 -18.90 12.96
N GLY A 198 -13.72 -20.13 13.44
CA GLY A 198 -14.50 -21.30 13.08
C GLY A 198 -15.51 -21.70 14.16
N LEU A 199 -16.25 -22.79 13.93
CA LEU A 199 -17.23 -23.32 14.89
C LEU A 199 -16.57 -23.78 16.21
N ILE A 200 -15.31 -24.22 16.15
CA ILE A 200 -14.55 -24.74 17.29
C ILE A 200 -13.20 -24.02 17.34
N GLY A 201 -13.24 -22.71 17.60
CA GLY A 201 -12.03 -21.88 17.74
C GLY A 201 -11.43 -21.39 16.43
N ALA A 202 -10.14 -21.05 16.45
CA ALA A 202 -9.44 -20.46 15.31
C ALA A 202 -9.37 -21.43 14.12
N LYS A 203 -9.67 -20.94 12.92
CA LYS A 203 -9.65 -21.71 11.67
C LYS A 203 -8.71 -21.07 10.66
N VAL A 204 -7.83 -21.87 10.06
CA VAL A 204 -7.02 -21.44 8.92
C VAL A 204 -7.92 -21.41 7.68
N LEU A 205 -7.91 -20.27 6.98
CA LEU A 205 -8.82 -20.01 5.87
C LEU A 205 -8.15 -20.32 4.53
N ASN A 206 -8.95 -20.74 3.56
CA ASN A 206 -8.61 -20.76 2.14
C ASN A 206 -9.43 -19.76 1.31
N SER A 207 -10.38 -19.05 1.93
CA SER A 207 -11.17 -18.04 1.25
C SER A 207 -10.32 -16.83 0.86
N ALA A 208 -10.76 -16.16 -0.19
CA ALA A 208 -10.15 -14.95 -0.72
C ALA A 208 -11.24 -13.92 -1.01
N GLU A 209 -10.88 -12.65 -0.86
CA GLU A 209 -11.80 -11.54 -1.00
C GLU A 209 -11.14 -10.35 -1.70
N LYS A 210 -11.97 -9.56 -2.38
CA LYS A 210 -11.59 -8.32 -3.05
C LYS A 210 -12.33 -7.15 -2.42
N TYR A 211 -11.60 -6.16 -1.94
CA TYR A 211 -12.17 -4.90 -1.47
C TYR A 211 -12.27 -3.89 -2.61
N ASN A 212 -13.48 -3.34 -2.75
CA ASN A 212 -13.78 -2.26 -3.68
C ASN A 212 -13.89 -0.93 -2.91
N PRO A 213 -12.96 0.03 -3.11
CA PRO A 213 -13.01 1.30 -2.40
C PRO A 213 -14.18 2.20 -2.82
N GLU A 214 -14.71 2.05 -4.04
CA GLU A 214 -15.82 2.88 -4.53
C GLU A 214 -17.15 2.48 -3.86
N THR A 215 -17.42 1.17 -3.78
CA THR A 215 -18.61 0.64 -3.07
C THR A 215 -18.38 0.46 -1.58
N LYS A 216 -17.13 0.58 -1.12
CA LYS A 216 -16.72 0.41 0.28
C LYS A 216 -17.15 -0.94 0.84
N SER A 217 -17.02 -2.00 0.04
CA SER A 217 -17.47 -3.36 0.38
C SER A 217 -16.43 -4.41 -0.03
N TRP A 218 -16.51 -5.58 0.62
CA TRP A 218 -15.77 -6.77 0.24
C TRP A 218 -16.62 -7.65 -0.68
N GLU A 219 -15.98 -8.27 -1.66
CA GLU A 219 -16.55 -9.22 -2.62
C GLU A 219 -15.82 -10.55 -2.47
N SER A 220 -16.56 -11.66 -2.40
CA SER A 220 -15.95 -13.00 -2.30
C SER A 220 -15.33 -13.38 -3.65
N LEU A 221 -14.12 -13.95 -3.60
CA LEU A 221 -13.46 -14.59 -4.72
C LEU A 221 -13.55 -16.11 -4.59
N ARG A 222 -13.15 -16.83 -5.65
CA ARG A 222 -12.97 -18.28 -5.55
C ARG A 222 -12.00 -18.59 -4.39
N CYS A 223 -12.30 -19.60 -3.58
CA CYS A 223 -11.36 -20.06 -2.55
C CYS A 223 -10.11 -20.69 -3.18
N MET A 224 -8.96 -20.50 -2.53
CA MET A 224 -7.73 -21.21 -2.80
C MET A 224 -7.90 -22.72 -2.62
N ASN A 225 -7.00 -23.50 -3.24
CA ASN A 225 -6.98 -24.95 -3.13
C ASN A 225 -6.53 -25.40 -1.74
N LYS A 226 -5.60 -24.67 -1.10
CA LYS A 226 -5.09 -24.99 0.24
C LYS A 226 -5.33 -23.85 1.23
N PRO A 227 -5.83 -24.13 2.45
CA PRO A 227 -5.86 -23.16 3.52
C PRO A 227 -4.44 -22.80 3.95
N ARG A 228 -4.20 -21.53 4.24
CA ARG A 228 -2.87 -21.04 4.65
C ARG A 228 -2.94 -19.79 5.52
N LYS A 229 -2.03 -19.65 6.47
CA LYS A 229 -1.80 -18.48 7.35
C LYS A 229 -0.33 -18.06 7.30
N PHE A 230 0.01 -16.85 7.75
CA PHE A 230 1.38 -16.30 7.67
C PHE A 230 1.94 -16.31 6.23
N CYS A 231 1.07 -16.06 5.26
CA CYS A 231 1.41 -16.07 3.84
C CYS A 231 1.49 -14.64 3.30
N SER A 232 2.16 -14.48 2.16
CA SER A 232 2.35 -13.17 1.53
C SER A 232 1.69 -13.08 0.17
N GLY A 233 1.12 -11.90 -0.11
CA GLY A 233 0.40 -11.61 -1.34
C GLY A 233 1.18 -10.67 -2.24
N CYS A 234 1.09 -10.88 -3.55
CA CYS A 234 1.57 -9.91 -4.53
C CYS A 234 0.78 -9.99 -5.85
N PHE A 235 0.87 -8.93 -6.66
CA PHE A 235 0.34 -8.96 -8.04
C PHE A 235 1.49 -9.02 -9.02
N MET A 236 1.45 -10.00 -9.92
CA MET A 236 2.40 -10.21 -11.00
C MET A 236 1.64 -10.87 -12.16
N ASP A 237 2.01 -10.61 -13.41
CA ASP A 237 1.39 -11.21 -14.60
C ASP A 237 -0.15 -11.10 -14.62
N ASN A 238 -0.67 -9.98 -14.11
CA ASN A 238 -2.11 -9.71 -13.94
C ASN A 238 -2.86 -10.74 -13.05
N LYS A 239 -2.15 -11.52 -12.25
CA LYS A 239 -2.69 -12.51 -11.32
C LYS A 239 -2.36 -12.13 -9.87
N PHE A 240 -3.22 -12.53 -8.95
CA PHE A 240 -2.97 -12.40 -7.51
C PHE A 240 -2.28 -13.66 -7.00
N TYR A 241 -1.02 -13.51 -6.60
CA TYR A 241 -0.21 -14.60 -6.06
C TYR A 241 -0.29 -14.60 -4.54
N VAL A 242 -0.45 -15.80 -3.97
CA VAL A 242 -0.38 -16.05 -2.52
C VAL A 242 0.69 -17.11 -2.29
N ILE A 243 1.76 -16.73 -1.60
CA ILE A 243 2.99 -17.51 -1.55
C ILE A 243 3.35 -17.85 -0.11
N GLY A 244 3.72 -19.10 0.12
CA GLY A 244 4.24 -19.57 1.40
C GLY A 244 3.19 -19.67 2.51
N GLY A 245 3.68 -19.51 3.74
CA GLY A 245 2.91 -19.60 4.98
C GLY A 245 2.81 -21.02 5.51
N LYS A 246 1.83 -21.24 6.38
CA LYS A 246 1.56 -22.52 7.06
C LYS A 246 0.18 -23.04 6.78
N ASP A 247 0.03 -24.34 6.67
CA ASP A 247 -1.27 -24.99 6.60
C ASP A 247 -1.99 -25.03 7.97
N GLU A 248 -3.14 -25.70 8.01
CA GLU A 248 -3.94 -25.90 9.22
C GLU A 248 -3.24 -26.73 10.31
N ASN A 249 -2.28 -27.59 9.93
CA ASN A 249 -1.49 -28.43 10.82
C ASN A 249 -0.18 -27.75 11.26
N ASN A 250 0.03 -26.48 10.87
CA ASN A 250 1.26 -25.72 11.05
C ASN A 250 2.46 -26.21 10.24
N ASN A 251 2.25 -27.03 9.20
CA ASN A 251 3.33 -27.38 8.28
C ASN A 251 3.65 -26.20 7.38
N GLU A 252 4.94 -25.93 7.16
CA GLU A 252 5.39 -24.91 6.23
C GLU A 252 4.99 -25.28 4.79
N LEU A 253 4.47 -24.30 4.05
CA LEU A 253 4.08 -24.45 2.66
C LEU A 253 5.19 -23.87 1.78
N THR A 254 5.82 -24.72 0.96
CA THR A 254 6.76 -24.27 -0.08
C THR A 254 6.04 -23.75 -1.33
N CYS A 255 4.77 -24.09 -1.51
CA CYS A 255 3.99 -23.75 -2.71
C CYS A 255 3.37 -22.34 -2.66
N GLY A 256 3.15 -21.77 -3.84
CA GLY A 256 2.27 -20.62 -4.03
C GLY A 256 1.03 -20.99 -4.82
N GLU A 257 0.05 -20.10 -4.84
CA GLU A 257 -1.14 -20.19 -5.70
C GLU A 257 -1.35 -18.87 -6.42
N ALA A 258 -1.70 -18.92 -7.70
CA ALA A 258 -1.95 -17.74 -8.53
C ALA A 258 -3.42 -17.71 -8.97
N TYR A 259 -4.13 -16.64 -8.60
CA TYR A 259 -5.52 -16.41 -9.00
C TYR A 259 -5.58 -15.61 -10.28
N ASN A 260 -6.24 -16.20 -11.29
CA ASN A 260 -6.57 -15.55 -12.54
C ASN A 260 -8.01 -15.01 -12.48
N GLN A 261 -8.15 -13.69 -12.57
CA GLN A 261 -9.45 -13.01 -12.54
C GLN A 261 -10.28 -13.28 -13.80
N ASP A 262 -9.66 -13.51 -14.96
CA ASP A 262 -10.35 -13.66 -16.24
C ASP A 262 -11.15 -14.96 -16.32
N ASN A 263 -10.66 -16.01 -15.65
CA ASN A 263 -11.31 -17.33 -15.62
C ASN A 263 -11.77 -17.75 -14.22
N ASN A 264 -11.56 -16.91 -13.20
CA ASN A 264 -11.92 -17.13 -11.80
C ASN A 264 -11.36 -18.44 -11.22
N LYS A 265 -10.07 -18.74 -11.47
CA LYS A 265 -9.40 -19.97 -11.00
C LYS A 265 -8.08 -19.69 -10.30
N TRP A 266 -7.76 -20.58 -9.35
CA TRP A 266 -6.45 -20.67 -8.71
C TRP A 266 -5.61 -21.76 -9.36
N GLU A 267 -4.37 -21.43 -9.68
CA GLU A 267 -3.35 -22.36 -10.18
C GLU A 267 -2.32 -22.60 -9.08
N LEU A 268 -2.11 -23.86 -8.69
CA LEU A 268 -1.09 -24.24 -7.72
C LEU A 268 0.29 -24.24 -8.37
N ILE A 269 1.26 -23.60 -7.74
CA ILE A 269 2.66 -23.57 -8.14
C ILE A 269 3.47 -24.27 -7.04
N PRO A 270 3.84 -25.55 -7.23
CA PRO A 270 4.57 -26.32 -6.22
C PRO A 270 5.97 -25.74 -6.01
N ASP A 271 6.54 -25.92 -4.81
CA ASP A 271 7.96 -25.68 -4.52
C ASP A 271 8.52 -24.28 -4.84
N MET A 272 7.66 -23.26 -4.92
CA MET A 272 8.10 -21.86 -5.11
C MET A 272 9.13 -21.41 -4.08
N LEU A 273 9.01 -21.80 -2.80
CA LEU A 273 9.92 -21.42 -1.71
C LEU A 273 10.73 -22.62 -1.19
N LYS A 274 10.93 -23.65 -2.01
CA LYS A 274 11.75 -24.78 -1.59
C LYS A 274 13.20 -24.32 -1.48
N ASP A 275 13.70 -24.22 -0.25
CA ASP A 275 15.12 -24.00 0.01
C ASP A 275 15.89 -25.32 -0.19
N ASP A 276 17.12 -25.22 -0.70
CA ASP A 276 18.06 -26.35 -0.76
C ASP A 276 18.57 -26.74 0.65
N ASP A 277 18.50 -25.81 1.61
CA ASP A 277 18.86 -26.04 3.00
C ASP A 277 17.64 -26.53 3.80
N ASN A 278 17.72 -27.75 4.31
CA ASN A 278 16.74 -28.46 5.15
C ASN A 278 16.37 -27.76 6.49
N GLN A 279 16.44 -26.43 6.60
CA GLN A 279 16.14 -25.73 7.84
C GLN A 279 14.64 -25.41 7.95
N VAL A 280 13.97 -26.21 8.79
CA VAL A 280 12.64 -25.90 9.31
C VAL A 280 12.77 -24.75 10.31
N ALA A 281 12.73 -23.51 9.81
CA ALA A 281 12.75 -22.35 10.67
C ALA A 281 11.35 -22.12 11.26
N THR A 282 11.12 -22.70 12.44
CA THR A 282 9.92 -22.39 13.24
C THR A 282 10.00 -20.94 13.72
N GLN A 283 9.02 -20.12 13.35
CA GLN A 283 8.79 -18.71 13.78
C GLN A 283 9.39 -17.59 12.90
N GLN A 284 9.35 -17.74 11.57
CA GLN A 284 9.65 -16.64 10.66
C GLN A 284 8.43 -15.73 10.44
N SER A 285 8.72 -14.47 10.07
CA SER A 285 7.71 -13.58 9.48
C SER A 285 7.15 -14.16 8.17
N PRO A 286 5.97 -13.72 7.70
CA PRO A 286 5.51 -14.03 6.36
C PRO A 286 6.58 -13.68 5.31
N PRO A 287 6.64 -14.40 4.18
CA PRO A 287 7.66 -14.16 3.15
C PRO A 287 7.76 -12.67 2.78
N LEU A 288 8.93 -12.08 2.86
CA LEU A 288 9.13 -10.68 2.49
C LEU A 288 9.15 -10.57 0.97
N LEU A 289 8.04 -10.16 0.36
CA LEU A 289 7.88 -10.11 -1.09
C LEU A 289 7.62 -8.70 -1.62
N ALA A 290 8.19 -8.39 -2.79
CA ALA A 290 7.91 -7.18 -3.55
C ALA A 290 7.93 -7.48 -5.04
N VAL A 291 7.07 -6.80 -5.82
CA VAL A 291 7.05 -6.91 -7.28
C VAL A 291 7.43 -5.58 -7.92
N VAL A 292 8.50 -5.57 -8.70
CA VAL A 292 8.97 -4.38 -9.42
C VAL A 292 9.10 -4.74 -10.89
N ASN A 293 8.57 -3.91 -11.78
CA ASN A 293 8.59 -4.14 -13.23
C ASN A 293 8.08 -5.54 -13.64
N ASN A 294 7.04 -6.03 -12.95
CA ASN A 294 6.46 -7.36 -13.16
C ASN A 294 7.38 -8.54 -12.82
N GLU A 295 8.45 -8.30 -12.06
CA GLU A 295 9.33 -9.33 -11.53
C GLU A 295 9.17 -9.44 -10.02
N LEU A 296 9.15 -10.67 -9.53
CA LEU A 296 8.98 -10.96 -8.13
C LEU A 296 10.34 -11.06 -7.44
N TYR A 297 10.49 -10.29 -6.37
CA TYR A 297 11.66 -10.30 -5.51
C TYR A 297 11.27 -10.77 -4.11
N SER A 298 12.23 -11.40 -3.43
CA SER A 298 12.12 -11.82 -2.04
C SER A 298 13.34 -11.38 -1.26
N LEU A 299 13.16 -10.91 -0.04
CA LEU A 299 14.26 -10.72 0.91
C LEU A 299 14.32 -11.95 1.82
N LYS A 300 15.27 -12.84 1.55
CA LYS A 300 15.46 -14.07 2.31
C LYS A 300 15.97 -13.72 3.71
N THR A 301 15.17 -14.01 4.72
CA THR A 301 15.43 -13.61 6.11
C THR A 301 16.60 -14.39 6.72
N SER A 302 16.77 -15.68 6.37
CA SER A 302 17.83 -16.51 6.93
C SER A 302 19.24 -16.14 6.47
N SER A 303 19.40 -15.72 5.21
CA SER A 303 20.70 -15.31 4.63
C SER A 303 20.87 -13.79 4.46
N ASN A 304 19.81 -13.01 4.70
CA ASN A 304 19.76 -11.57 4.45
C ASN A 304 20.07 -11.19 2.98
N GLU A 305 19.57 -12.01 2.05
CA GLU A 305 19.85 -11.90 0.61
C GLU A 305 18.61 -11.49 -0.17
N LEU A 306 18.81 -10.57 -1.12
CA LEU A 306 17.83 -10.26 -2.14
C LEU A 306 17.85 -11.36 -3.22
N MET A 307 16.68 -11.93 -3.47
CA MET A 307 16.44 -12.96 -4.47
C MET A 307 15.47 -12.44 -5.53
N VAL A 308 15.64 -12.86 -6.78
CA VAL A 308 14.68 -12.65 -7.87
C VAL A 308 14.13 -14.00 -8.35
N TYR A 309 12.82 -14.07 -8.58
CA TYR A 309 12.14 -15.27 -9.01
C TYR A 309 12.20 -15.44 -10.54
N ILE A 310 12.69 -16.58 -11.00
CA ILE A 310 12.78 -16.97 -12.40
C ILE A 310 11.55 -17.80 -12.76
N LYS A 311 10.58 -17.15 -13.43
CA LYS A 311 9.24 -17.71 -13.68
C LYS A 311 9.25 -19.02 -14.47
N ASN A 312 10.09 -19.13 -15.50
CA ASN A 312 10.10 -20.27 -16.42
C ASN A 312 10.61 -21.56 -15.75
N SER A 313 11.55 -21.44 -14.82
CA SER A 313 12.14 -22.56 -14.11
C SER A 313 11.56 -22.79 -12.72
N ASN A 314 10.73 -21.85 -12.21
CA ASN A 314 10.24 -21.87 -10.83
C ASN A 314 11.39 -21.95 -9.81
N THR A 315 12.39 -21.09 -9.97
CA THR A 315 13.57 -21.04 -9.11
C THR A 315 13.89 -19.61 -8.70
N TRP A 316 14.72 -19.45 -7.66
CA TRP A 316 15.21 -18.14 -7.21
C TRP A 316 16.68 -17.95 -7.56
N LYS A 317 17.02 -16.78 -8.08
CA LYS A 317 18.39 -16.33 -8.31
C LYS A 317 18.78 -15.31 -7.25
N LYS A 318 19.92 -15.53 -6.61
CA LYS A 318 20.52 -14.56 -5.67
C LYS A 318 21.06 -13.35 -6.42
N LEU A 319 20.74 -12.15 -5.92
CA LEU A 319 21.24 -10.87 -6.44
C LEU A 319 22.28 -10.23 -5.53
N GLY A 320 22.22 -10.44 -4.21
CA GLY A 320 23.20 -9.89 -3.26
C GLY A 320 22.63 -9.66 -1.88
N ALA A 321 23.43 -9.10 -0.97
CA ALA A 321 23.00 -8.81 0.39
C ALA A 321 22.12 -7.54 0.46
N ALA A 322 21.18 -7.51 1.40
CA ALA A 322 20.42 -6.32 1.72
C ALA A 322 21.16 -5.39 2.71
N PRO A 323 20.95 -4.07 2.64
CA PRO A 323 21.60 -3.08 3.53
C PRO A 323 20.94 -2.96 4.91
N VAL A 324 19.94 -3.81 5.18
CA VAL A 324 19.29 -3.94 6.49
C VAL A 324 19.51 -5.33 7.04
N ARG A 325 19.14 -5.56 8.30
CA ARG A 325 19.27 -6.84 9.01
C ARG A 325 17.92 -7.56 9.10
N ALA A 326 17.49 -8.22 8.02
CA ALA A 326 16.30 -9.06 8.04
C ALA A 326 16.51 -10.36 8.83
N ASP A 327 17.76 -10.74 9.07
CA ASP A 327 18.17 -11.92 9.83
C ASP A 327 18.00 -11.75 11.36
N LEU A 328 18.18 -10.54 11.91
CA LEU A 328 18.16 -10.31 13.37
C LEU A 328 16.85 -10.73 14.05
N HIS A 329 15.73 -10.56 13.37
CA HIS A 329 14.39 -10.88 13.90
C HIS A 329 13.59 -11.74 12.93
N GLN A 330 14.26 -12.56 12.10
CA GLN A 330 13.58 -13.47 11.15
C GLN A 330 12.56 -12.74 10.24
N GLY A 331 12.91 -11.52 9.84
CA GLY A 331 12.14 -10.59 9.00
C GLY A 331 11.15 -9.69 9.72
N TRP A 332 10.86 -9.93 11.00
CA TRP A 332 10.01 -9.02 11.78
C TRP A 332 10.68 -7.65 11.97
N GLY A 333 9.90 -6.58 11.82
CA GLY A 333 10.44 -5.21 11.86
C GLY A 333 11.09 -4.74 10.56
N VAL A 334 11.04 -5.53 9.49
CA VAL A 334 11.49 -5.14 8.15
C VAL A 334 10.28 -4.90 7.25
N ALA A 335 10.26 -3.74 6.58
CA ALA A 335 9.36 -3.53 5.46
C ALA A 335 10.12 -3.74 4.15
N PHE A 336 9.65 -4.69 3.35
CA PHE A 336 10.08 -4.91 1.99
C PHE A 336 8.87 -4.74 1.06
N LYS A 337 8.86 -3.68 0.26
CA LYS A 337 7.70 -3.29 -0.55
C LYS A 337 8.13 -2.75 -1.91
N SER A 338 7.20 -2.79 -2.86
CA SER A 338 7.34 -2.08 -4.14
C SER A 338 7.08 -0.59 -3.95
N LEU A 339 7.94 0.26 -4.51
CA LEU A 339 7.78 1.71 -4.56
C LEU A 339 7.90 2.19 -6.01
N GLY A 340 6.81 2.01 -6.77
CA GLY A 340 6.81 2.26 -8.21
C GLY A 340 7.73 1.28 -8.94
N ASN A 341 8.82 1.79 -9.50
CA ASN A 341 9.84 1.01 -10.20
C ASN A 341 11.07 0.70 -9.33
N GLU A 342 10.98 0.88 -8.02
CA GLU A 342 12.03 0.65 -7.05
C GLU A 342 11.57 -0.34 -5.97
N LEU A 343 12.51 -1.09 -5.41
CA LEU A 343 12.34 -1.79 -4.14
C LEU A 343 12.54 -0.79 -3.01
N LEU A 344 11.68 -0.86 -2.00
CA LEU A 344 11.81 -0.15 -0.73
C LEU A 344 12.13 -1.16 0.36
N VAL A 345 13.22 -0.92 1.09
CA VAL A 345 13.61 -1.69 2.26
C VAL A 345 13.76 -0.74 3.45
N ILE A 346 13.07 -1.06 4.55
CA ILE A 346 13.16 -0.34 5.82
C ILE A 346 13.46 -1.35 6.92
N GLY A 347 14.47 -1.08 7.73
CA GLY A 347 14.87 -1.96 8.83
C GLY A 347 16.15 -1.51 9.51
N PHE A 348 16.61 -2.30 10.50
CA PHE A 348 17.87 -2.03 11.21
C PHE A 348 19.06 -2.10 10.25
N SER A 349 19.98 -1.12 10.32
CA SER A 349 21.15 -1.06 9.43
C SER A 349 22.07 -2.27 9.57
N SER A 350 22.63 -2.76 8.45
CA SER A 350 23.66 -3.81 8.46
C SER A 350 25.08 -3.32 8.71
N SER A 351 25.34 -2.01 8.58
CA SER A 351 26.68 -1.39 8.67
C SER A 351 27.20 -1.19 10.10
N ILE A 352 26.54 -1.74 11.12
CA ILE A 352 26.86 -1.48 12.53
C ILE A 352 27.36 -2.78 13.18
N SER A 353 28.67 -2.95 13.16
CA SER A 353 29.40 -3.92 13.98
C SER A 353 30.56 -3.21 14.69
N SER A 354 30.64 -3.42 16.01
CA SER A 354 31.70 -3.03 16.96
C SER A 354 31.63 -1.63 17.59
N GLY A 355 31.41 -1.64 18.92
CA GLY A 355 31.99 -0.69 19.87
C GLY A 355 31.35 0.71 19.96
N ASN A 356 30.59 0.92 21.04
CA ASN A 356 30.19 2.24 21.58
C ASN A 356 29.55 3.22 20.59
N ASP A 357 28.25 3.05 20.33
CA ASP A 357 27.39 4.22 20.19
C ASP A 357 25.92 3.88 20.45
N ASN A 358 25.20 4.83 21.04
CA ASN A 358 23.77 4.74 21.39
C ASN A 358 22.82 4.75 20.16
N GLY A 359 23.25 4.27 18.99
CA GLY A 359 22.60 4.45 17.69
C GLY A 359 22.06 3.17 17.05
N LYS A 360 21.00 2.57 17.62
CA LYS A 360 20.23 1.46 17.02
C LYS A 360 19.17 2.00 16.04
N GLY A 361 19.61 2.69 14.99
CA GLY A 361 18.71 3.40 14.07
C GLY A 361 18.09 2.53 12.95
N MET A 362 16.77 2.55 12.89
CA MET A 362 15.96 2.78 11.69
C MET A 362 16.62 3.22 10.38
N THR A 363 16.81 2.39 9.35
CA THR A 363 17.32 2.87 8.04
C THR A 363 16.38 2.58 6.89
N ILE A 364 16.38 3.47 5.89
CA ILE A 364 15.53 3.40 4.70
C ILE A 364 16.43 3.37 3.47
N TYR A 365 16.21 2.38 2.62
CA TYR A 365 16.92 2.21 1.35
C TYR A 365 15.93 1.99 0.21
N THR A 366 16.31 2.49 -0.96
CA THR A 366 15.63 2.21 -2.22
C THR A 366 16.61 1.63 -3.21
N CYS A 367 16.17 0.71 -4.07
CA CYS A 367 17.01 0.14 -5.13
C CYS A 367 16.18 -0.01 -6.39
N LYS A 368 16.74 0.31 -7.56
CA LYS A 368 16.20 -0.12 -8.84
C LYS A 368 16.83 -1.48 -9.15
N PRO A 369 16.10 -2.59 -8.99
CA PRO A 369 16.70 -3.88 -9.24
C PRO A 369 16.95 -4.06 -10.73
N GLU A 370 18.12 -4.59 -11.07
CA GLU A 370 18.49 -5.02 -12.41
C GLU A 370 18.84 -6.51 -12.33
N PRO A 371 17.94 -7.41 -12.77
CA PRO A 371 18.11 -8.87 -12.62
C PRO A 371 19.38 -9.43 -13.25
N GLU A 372 19.86 -8.76 -14.30
CA GLU A 372 21.05 -9.13 -15.07
C GLU A 372 22.33 -8.50 -14.51
N SER A 373 22.21 -7.44 -13.71
CA SER A 373 23.36 -6.76 -13.13
C SER A 373 24.02 -7.60 -12.04
N LYS A 374 25.35 -7.46 -11.93
CA LYS A 374 26.15 -8.12 -10.90
C LYS A 374 26.17 -7.34 -9.58
N GLU A 375 25.78 -6.05 -9.60
CA GLU A 375 25.86 -5.18 -8.44
C GLU A 375 24.51 -4.52 -8.16
N LEU A 376 24.05 -4.66 -6.91
CA LEU A 376 22.87 -3.96 -6.40
C LEU A 376 23.26 -2.58 -5.88
N GLN A 377 22.74 -1.54 -6.52
CA GLN A 377 22.96 -0.16 -6.08
C GLN A 377 21.83 0.28 -5.15
N TRP A 378 22.10 0.24 -3.85
CA TRP A 378 21.18 0.71 -2.82
C TRP A 378 21.40 2.20 -2.55
N ARG A 379 20.35 3.00 -2.73
CA ARG A 379 20.32 4.41 -2.34
C ARG A 379 19.76 4.55 -0.93
N CYS A 380 20.60 4.98 0.00
CA CYS A 380 20.19 5.36 1.35
C CYS A 380 19.39 6.67 1.30
N ILE A 381 18.31 6.76 2.08
CA ILE A 381 17.57 8.00 2.28
C ILE A 381 18.07 8.66 3.56
N GLU A 382 18.87 9.71 3.40
CA GLU A 382 19.50 10.44 4.52
C GLU A 382 18.52 11.37 5.24
N GLY A 383 18.76 11.64 6.53
CA GLY A 383 17.95 12.56 7.35
C GLY A 383 16.95 11.91 8.30
N TYR A 384 16.70 10.60 8.19
CA TYR A 384 15.79 9.85 9.09
C TYR A 384 16.48 8.84 10.02
N LYS A 385 17.81 8.66 9.87
CA LYS A 385 18.60 7.71 10.65
C LYS A 385 18.45 7.89 12.17
N ASP A 386 18.34 9.14 12.63
CA ASP A 386 18.28 9.46 14.05
C ASP A 386 16.85 9.59 14.62
N ARG A 387 15.82 9.53 13.76
CA ARG A 387 14.41 9.74 14.16
C ARG A 387 13.59 8.45 14.27
N LEU A 388 14.10 7.32 13.79
CA LEU A 388 13.38 6.06 13.71
C LEU A 388 14.04 5.00 14.62
N ASN A 389 13.97 5.19 15.95
CA ASN A 389 14.52 4.23 16.92
C ASN A 389 13.48 3.20 17.40
N PHE A 390 12.40 3.02 16.66
CA PHE A 390 11.28 2.16 17.01
C PHE A 390 11.19 0.96 16.09
N PHE A 391 10.59 -0.11 16.59
CA PHE A 391 10.31 -1.31 15.80
C PHE A 391 9.17 -1.02 14.81
N LEU A 392 9.34 -1.40 13.54
CA LEU A 392 8.32 -1.19 12.52
C LEU A 392 7.25 -2.27 12.63
N LEU A 393 6.03 -1.88 13.02
CA LEU A 393 4.91 -2.81 13.13
C LEU A 393 4.23 -3.02 11.78
N ASN A 394 4.09 -1.96 11.00
CA ASN A 394 3.36 -2.01 9.74
C ASN A 394 3.91 -1.00 8.73
N CYS A 395 3.89 -1.38 7.46
CA CYS A 395 4.25 -0.52 6.34
C CYS A 395 3.41 -0.85 5.12
N CYS A 396 2.84 0.18 4.51
CA CYS A 396 2.08 0.09 3.27
C CYS A 396 2.53 1.15 2.28
N VAL A 397 2.53 0.80 1.00
CA VAL A 397 2.74 1.75 -0.09
C VAL A 397 1.42 1.92 -0.82
N MET A 398 0.94 3.15 -0.89
CA MET A 398 -0.24 3.52 -1.66
C MET A 398 0.20 4.17 -2.96
N VAL A 399 -0.52 3.91 -4.05
CA VAL A 399 -0.37 4.63 -5.31
C VAL A 399 -1.71 5.28 -5.63
N ALA A 400 -1.76 6.61 -5.55
CA ALA A 400 -3.00 7.40 -5.62
C ALA A 400 -3.01 8.42 -6.78
#